data_AF-A0A973GPC2-F1
#
_entry.id   AF-A0A973GPC2-F1
#
_cell.length_a   1.000
_cell.length_b   1.000
_cell.length_c   1.000
_cell.angle_alpha   90.00
_cell.angle_beta   90.00
_cell.angle_gamma   90.00
#
_symmetry.space_group_name_H-M   'P 1'
#
loop_
_entity.id
_entity.type
_entity.pdbx_description
1 polymer ?
#
loop_
_entity_poly.entity_id
_entity_poly.type
_entity_poly.pdbx_seq_one_letter_code
_entity_poly.pdbx_strand_id
1 'polypeptide(L)'
;MPMRYKITFPYALLAMLFALVSAFLVSRYVLESMMDRPKPHRSEPQDIATAIEEGADALMLSGETAAGDFPLESVKAMARVIRATMPIDRRAYLTKFKGEYTRIPATRNIHVIGHPICELAEAARSPFIGSYATTGVSATMVSRFRPTMPVLAITTNVETA
;
A
#
# COMPACT_ATOMS: atom_id res chain seq x y z
N MET A 1 33.04 12.65 12.45
CA MET A 1 32.46 11.34 12.82
C MET A 1 31.15 11.17 12.04
N PRO A 2 31.05 10.25 11.07
CA PRO A 2 29.81 10.12 10.31
C PRO A 2 28.85 9.14 11.01
N MET A 3 27.71 9.65 11.46
CA MET A 3 26.56 8.85 11.89
C MET A 3 25.98 8.10 10.68
N ARG A 4 26.45 6.86 10.47
CA ARG A 4 25.78 5.85 9.66
C ARG A 4 24.73 5.14 10.52
N TYR A 5 23.58 5.77 10.73
CA TYR A 5 22.36 5.02 11.06
C TYR A 5 21.49 4.99 9.80
N LYS A 6 21.90 4.17 8.82
CA LYS A 6 20.95 3.66 7.84
C LYS A 6 19.98 2.78 8.63
N ILE A 7 18.81 3.32 8.96
CA ILE A 7 17.73 2.59 9.59
C ILE A 7 17.17 1.64 8.52
N THR A 8 17.85 0.51 8.35
CA THR A 8 17.30 -0.71 7.76
C THR A 8 16.54 -1.43 8.86
N PHE A 9 15.49 -0.82 9.42
CA PHE A 9 14.45 -1.64 10.03
C PHE A 9 13.75 -2.30 8.84
N PRO A 10 13.82 -3.62 8.67
CA PRO A 10 13.28 -4.23 7.47
C PRO A 10 11.78 -4.02 7.54
N TYR A 11 11.23 -3.22 6.61
CA TYR A 11 9.79 -3.09 6.44
C TYR A 11 9.11 -4.46 6.38
N ALA A 12 9.83 -5.52 5.95
CA ALA A 12 9.46 -6.92 6.08
C ALA A 12 8.95 -7.32 7.48
N LEU A 13 9.56 -6.89 8.59
CA LEU A 13 9.10 -7.26 9.94
C LEU A 13 7.75 -6.59 10.29
N LEU A 14 7.54 -5.36 9.83
CA LEU A 14 6.28 -4.64 10.00
C LEU A 14 5.20 -5.21 9.05
N ALA A 15 5.52 -5.42 7.78
CA ALA A 15 4.64 -6.04 6.79
C ALA A 15 4.15 -7.42 7.28
N MET A 16 5.03 -8.25 7.84
CA MET A 16 4.70 -9.55 8.44
C MET A 16 3.68 -9.46 9.60
N LEU A 17 3.72 -8.38 10.38
CA LEU A 17 2.78 -8.12 11.49
C LEU A 17 1.40 -7.66 10.98
N PHE A 18 1.38 -6.86 9.92
CA PHE A 18 0.15 -6.29 9.34
C PHE A 18 -0.61 -7.28 8.44
N ALA A 19 0.08 -8.26 7.87
CA ALA A 19 -0.51 -9.32 7.04
C ALA A 19 -1.61 -10.15 7.75
N LEU A 20 -1.85 -9.99 9.05
CA LEU A 20 -2.91 -10.74 9.71
C LEU A 20 -4.30 -10.12 9.50
N VAL A 21 -4.53 -8.81 9.64
CA VAL A 21 -5.86 -8.18 9.42
C VAL A 21 -5.79 -6.65 9.11
N SER A 22 -4.63 -6.00 9.24
CA SER A 22 -4.57 -4.54 9.43
C SER A 22 -3.75 -3.83 8.34
N ALA A 23 -4.10 -2.58 8.01
CA ALA A 23 -3.39 -1.77 7.00
C ALA A 23 -1.96 -1.41 7.44
N PHE A 24 -1.00 -1.57 6.54
CA PHE A 24 0.40 -1.18 6.75
C PHE A 24 0.64 0.27 6.30
N LEU A 25 0.79 1.17 7.27
CA LEU A 25 1.07 2.59 7.05
C LEU A 25 2.55 2.91 7.25
N VAL A 26 3.16 3.62 6.30
CA VAL A 26 4.51 4.18 6.45
C VAL A 26 4.42 5.70 6.57
N SER A 27 4.96 6.25 7.67
CA SER A 27 4.74 7.64 8.08
C SER A 27 5.99 8.48 8.35
N ARG A 28 7.18 7.90 8.43
CA ARG A 28 8.38 8.62 8.89
C ARG A 28 9.32 8.99 7.76
N TYR A 29 9.62 10.30 7.68
CA TYR A 29 10.70 10.91 6.89
C TYR A 29 10.67 10.60 5.40
N VAL A 30 9.46 10.50 4.85
CA VAL A 30 9.24 10.05 3.48
C VAL A 30 9.61 11.14 2.47
N LEU A 31 9.39 12.42 2.82
CA LEU A 31 9.77 13.60 2.03
C LEU A 31 10.26 14.76 2.92
N GLU A 32 11.01 14.47 3.98
CA GLU A 32 11.39 15.45 5.02
C GLU A 32 12.07 16.71 4.46
N SER A 33 12.94 16.57 3.46
CA SER A 33 13.60 17.72 2.85
C SER A 33 12.67 18.66 2.08
N MET A 34 11.42 18.26 1.87
CA MET A 34 10.41 19.11 1.27
C MET A 34 9.73 20.06 2.27
N MET A 35 10.14 20.02 3.55
CA MET A 35 9.80 21.05 4.52
C MET A 35 10.26 22.44 4.08
N ASP A 36 11.47 22.54 3.53
CA ASP A 36 12.15 23.80 3.17
C ASP A 36 12.60 23.83 1.69
N ARG A 37 12.33 22.77 0.91
CA ARG A 37 12.73 22.69 -0.51
C ARG A 37 11.59 22.26 -1.44
N PRO A 38 11.52 22.82 -2.66
CA PRO A 38 10.48 22.47 -3.63
C PRO A 38 10.68 21.09 -4.28
N LYS A 39 11.81 20.41 -4.02
CA LYS A 39 12.14 19.09 -4.59
C LYS A 39 12.81 18.22 -3.53
N PRO A 40 12.49 16.91 -3.52
CA PRO A 40 13.06 15.99 -2.55
C PRO A 40 14.53 15.70 -2.82
N HIS A 41 15.23 15.23 -1.80
CA HIS A 41 16.53 14.60 -1.96
C HIS A 41 16.42 13.32 -2.79
N ARG A 42 17.51 12.90 -3.43
CA ARG A 42 17.51 11.70 -4.30
C ARG A 42 17.15 10.40 -3.56
N SER A 43 17.41 10.32 -2.26
CA SER A 43 17.11 9.12 -1.45
C SER A 43 15.62 8.98 -1.12
N GLU A 44 14.92 10.09 -0.90
CA GLU A 44 13.52 10.08 -0.42
C GLU A 44 12.55 9.37 -1.39
N PRO A 45 12.60 9.59 -2.72
CA PRO A 45 11.84 8.78 -3.67
C PRO A 45 12.17 7.28 -3.63
N GLN A 46 13.44 6.92 -3.36
CA GLN A 46 13.86 5.52 -3.28
C GLN A 46 13.31 4.85 -2.03
N ASP A 47 13.25 5.58 -0.91
CA ASP A 47 12.68 5.09 0.34
C ASP A 47 11.17 4.85 0.21
N ILE A 48 10.45 5.74 -0.49
CA ILE A 48 9.04 5.54 -0.88
C ILE A 48 8.88 4.29 -1.73
N ALA A 49 9.67 4.15 -2.80
CA ALA A 49 9.55 3.02 -3.71
C ALA A 49 9.77 1.69 -2.98
N THR A 50 10.78 1.66 -2.10
CA THR A 50 11.06 0.49 -1.26
C THR A 50 9.87 0.17 -0.34
N ALA A 51 9.26 1.16 0.31
CA ALA A 51 8.09 0.95 1.16
C ALA A 51 6.90 0.33 0.39
N ILE A 52 6.67 0.77 -0.86
CA ILE A 52 5.62 0.24 -1.74
C ILE A 52 5.91 -1.23 -2.11
N GLU A 53 7.15 -1.55 -2.48
CA GLU A 53 7.59 -2.92 -2.81
C GLU A 53 7.57 -3.88 -1.60
N GLU A 54 7.65 -3.32 -0.40
CA GLU A 54 7.49 -4.02 0.88
C GLU A 54 6.02 -4.15 1.28
N GLY A 55 5.08 -3.64 0.47
CA GLY A 55 3.66 -3.86 0.64
C GLY A 55 2.95 -2.80 1.48
N ALA A 56 3.46 -1.57 1.56
CA ALA A 56 2.73 -0.46 2.19
C ALA A 56 1.34 -0.30 1.56
N ASP A 57 0.31 -0.24 2.39
CA ASP A 57 -1.07 0.06 1.97
C ASP A 57 -1.30 1.56 1.86
N ALA A 58 -0.62 2.33 2.72
CA ALA A 58 -0.68 3.78 2.71
C ALA A 58 0.66 4.42 3.07
N LEU A 59 0.87 5.62 2.55
CA LEU A 59 1.97 6.52 2.87
C LEU A 59 1.38 7.79 3.47
N MET A 60 2.06 8.37 4.46
CA MET A 60 1.62 9.58 5.14
C MET A 60 2.65 10.70 4.96
N LEU A 61 2.14 11.89 4.64
CA LEU A 61 2.87 13.15 4.82
C LEU A 61 2.46 13.74 6.17
N SER A 62 3.45 14.19 6.94
CA SER A 62 3.26 14.72 8.29
C SER A 62 3.55 16.22 8.30
N GLY A 63 4.75 16.60 8.73
CA GLY A 63 5.18 18.01 8.77
C GLY A 63 5.17 18.64 7.38
N GLU A 64 5.47 17.85 6.34
CA GLU A 64 5.60 18.30 4.96
C GLU A 64 4.34 19.01 4.46
N THR A 65 3.16 18.50 4.85
CA THR A 65 1.87 19.09 4.49
C THR A 65 1.29 19.99 5.57
N ALA A 66 1.64 19.77 6.84
CA ALA A 66 1.07 20.51 7.96
C ALA A 66 1.75 21.87 8.19
N ALA A 67 3.07 21.94 8.01
CA ALA A 67 3.87 23.12 8.36
C ALA A 67 5.03 23.40 7.37
N GLY A 68 5.19 22.58 6.33
CA GLY A 68 6.23 22.79 5.30
C GLY A 68 5.90 23.94 4.35
N ASP A 69 6.94 24.51 3.75
CA ASP A 69 6.84 25.61 2.79
C ASP A 69 6.28 25.15 1.43
N PHE A 70 6.30 23.84 1.15
CA PHE A 70 5.93 23.24 -0.14
C PHE A 70 4.94 22.06 0.00
N PRO A 71 3.74 22.28 0.59
CA PRO A 71 2.79 21.20 0.89
C PRO A 71 2.20 20.57 -0.38
N LEU A 72 1.90 21.36 -1.41
CA LEU A 72 1.33 20.86 -2.66
C LEU A 72 2.35 20.08 -3.48
N GLU A 73 3.59 20.56 -3.53
CA GLU A 73 4.71 19.91 -4.20
C GLU A 73 5.01 18.57 -3.55
N SER A 74 4.94 18.49 -2.21
CA SER A 74 5.14 17.25 -1.44
C SER A 74 4.12 16.18 -1.84
N VAL A 75 2.83 16.54 -1.88
CA VAL A 75 1.76 15.62 -2.34
C VAL A 75 1.99 15.19 -3.79
N LYS A 76 2.33 16.12 -4.68
CA LYS A 76 2.61 15.83 -6.10
C LYS A 76 3.86 14.97 -6.27
N ALA A 77 4.89 15.15 -5.46
CA ALA A 77 6.11 14.34 -5.48
C ALA A 77 5.78 12.91 -5.06
N MET A 78 5.10 12.72 -3.94
CA MET A 78 4.67 11.40 -3.47
C MET A 78 3.78 10.69 -4.49
N ALA A 79 2.78 11.37 -5.06
CA ALA A 79 1.90 10.80 -6.07
C ALA A 79 2.65 10.36 -7.35
N ARG A 80 3.69 11.11 -7.76
CA ARG A 80 4.53 10.73 -8.89
C ARG A 80 5.34 9.47 -8.62
N VAL A 81 5.93 9.35 -7.43
CA VAL A 81 6.68 8.16 -7.05
C VAL A 81 5.76 6.95 -6.96
N ILE A 82 4.60 7.08 -6.30
CA ILE A 82 3.59 6.02 -6.21
C ILE A 82 3.21 5.52 -7.61
N ARG A 83 2.86 6.42 -8.54
CA ARG A 83 2.49 6.03 -9.92
C ARG A 83 3.62 5.36 -10.68
N ALA A 84 4.87 5.74 -10.43
CA ALA A 84 6.03 5.13 -11.06
C ALA A 84 6.33 3.73 -10.51
N THR A 85 6.05 3.48 -9.22
CA THR A 85 6.32 2.20 -8.55
C THR A 85 5.15 1.21 -8.62
N MET A 86 3.90 1.70 -8.70
CA MET A 86 2.68 0.87 -8.70
C MET A 86 2.55 -0.20 -9.80
N PRO A 87 3.26 -0.19 -10.94
CA PRO A 87 3.34 -1.33 -11.86
C PRO A 87 4.07 -2.55 -11.24
N ILE A 88 3.70 -2.92 -10.02
CA ILE A 88 4.26 -4.01 -9.23
C ILE A 88 3.82 -5.32 -9.91
N ASP A 89 4.77 -6.23 -10.10
CA ASP A 89 4.45 -7.59 -10.49
C ASP A 89 3.70 -8.28 -9.34
N ARG A 90 2.37 -8.38 -9.50
CA ARG A 90 1.47 -9.05 -8.55
C ARG A 90 1.93 -10.47 -8.26
N ARG A 91 2.44 -11.21 -9.25
CA ARG A 91 2.91 -12.60 -9.06
C ARG A 91 4.16 -12.64 -8.21
N ALA A 92 5.10 -11.73 -8.43
CA ALA A 92 6.28 -11.58 -7.59
C ALA A 92 5.88 -11.20 -6.15
N TYR A 93 4.95 -10.26 -5.98
CA TYR A 93 4.41 -9.86 -4.68
C TYR A 93 3.78 -11.05 -3.94
N LEU A 94 2.84 -11.78 -4.58
CA LEU A 94 2.19 -12.93 -3.96
C LEU A 94 3.17 -14.06 -3.64
N THR A 95 4.25 -14.21 -4.43
CA THR A 95 5.31 -15.18 -4.16
C THR A 95 6.14 -14.76 -2.93
N LYS A 96 6.51 -13.47 -2.83
CA LYS A 96 7.24 -12.90 -1.69
C LYS A 96 6.48 -13.10 -0.38
N PHE A 97 5.16 -12.91 -0.40
CA PHE A 97 4.30 -12.97 0.78
C PHE A 97 3.51 -14.30 0.92
N LYS A 98 3.88 -15.35 0.16
CA LYS A 98 3.14 -16.63 0.07
C LYS A 98 2.92 -17.31 1.43
N GLY A 99 3.87 -17.20 2.36
CA GLY A 99 3.78 -17.77 3.71
C GLY A 99 2.80 -17.04 4.65
N GLU A 100 2.37 -15.84 4.29
CA GLU A 100 1.47 -15.00 5.08
C GLU A 100 0.00 -15.21 4.70
N TYR A 101 -0.27 -15.55 3.43
CA TYR A 101 -1.62 -15.89 2.96
C TYR A 101 -2.06 -17.30 3.36
N THR A 102 -1.12 -18.24 3.55
CA THR A 102 -1.42 -19.64 3.90
C THR A 102 -1.63 -19.89 5.39
N ARG A 103 -1.29 -18.92 6.25
CA ARG A 103 -1.48 -19.01 7.72
C ARG A 103 -2.84 -18.53 8.21
N ILE A 104 -3.70 -18.07 7.31
CA ILE A 104 -5.04 -17.62 7.66
C ILE A 104 -5.88 -18.86 7.99
N PRO A 105 -6.40 -19.01 9.22
CA PRO A 105 -7.25 -20.14 9.56
C PRO A 105 -8.44 -20.21 8.59
N ALA A 106 -8.76 -21.41 8.12
CA ALA A 106 -9.86 -21.68 7.18
C ALA A 106 -11.27 -21.28 7.71
N THR A 107 -11.36 -20.70 8.90
CA THR A 107 -12.61 -20.29 9.56
C THR A 107 -13.24 -19.01 9.01
N ARG A 108 -12.61 -18.33 8.04
CA ARG A 108 -13.19 -17.18 7.32
C ARG A 108 -13.27 -17.46 5.81
N ASN A 109 -14.42 -17.95 5.36
CA ASN A 109 -14.73 -18.33 3.96
C ASN A 109 -14.38 -17.26 2.90
N ILE A 110 -14.26 -15.98 3.28
CA ILE A 110 -14.01 -14.88 2.36
C ILE A 110 -12.58 -14.84 1.81
N HIS A 111 -11.61 -15.44 2.50
CA HIS A 111 -10.22 -15.52 2.02
C HIS A 111 -10.06 -16.47 0.84
N VAL A 112 -10.90 -17.51 0.78
CA VAL A 112 -10.88 -18.52 -0.28
C VAL A 112 -11.32 -17.93 -1.62
N ILE A 113 -12.21 -16.92 -1.60
CA ILE A 113 -12.77 -16.34 -2.83
C ILE A 113 -12.00 -15.12 -3.34
N GLY A 114 -11.27 -14.39 -2.48
CA GLY A 114 -10.60 -13.15 -2.89
C GLY A 114 -9.54 -13.35 -3.97
N HIS A 115 -8.70 -14.38 -3.83
CA HIS A 115 -7.65 -14.67 -4.82
C HIS A 115 -8.21 -15.09 -6.19
N PRO A 116 -9.15 -16.07 -6.28
CA PRO A 116 -9.81 -16.40 -7.53
C PRO A 116 -10.53 -15.23 -8.21
N ILE A 117 -11.14 -14.31 -7.44
CA ILE A 117 -11.79 -13.11 -7.99
C ILE A 117 -10.76 -12.24 -8.72
N CYS A 118 -9.58 -12.01 -8.14
CA CYS A 118 -8.52 -11.25 -8.79
C CYS A 118 -8.00 -11.94 -10.05
N GLU A 119 -7.77 -13.26 -10.00
CA GLU A 119 -7.32 -14.02 -11.20
C GLU A 119 -8.36 -13.98 -12.32
N LEU A 120 -9.64 -14.13 -11.98
CA LEU A 120 -10.73 -14.03 -12.95
C LEU A 120 -10.83 -12.63 -13.56
N ALA A 121 -10.71 -11.59 -12.75
CA ALA A 121 -10.76 -10.20 -13.23
C ALA A 121 -9.60 -9.88 -14.17
N GLU A 122 -8.40 -10.40 -13.90
CA GLU A 122 -7.24 -10.29 -14.78
C GLU A 122 -7.43 -11.05 -16.09
N ALA A 123 -7.89 -12.30 -16.03
CA ALA A 123 -8.17 -13.12 -17.19
C ALA A 123 -9.26 -12.51 -18.09
N ALA A 124 -10.29 -11.94 -17.48
CA ALA A 124 -11.38 -11.25 -18.16
C ALA A 124 -11.01 -9.84 -18.64
N ARG A 125 -9.83 -9.33 -18.27
CA ARG A 125 -9.41 -7.92 -18.51
C ARG A 125 -10.45 -6.92 -18.02
N SER A 126 -11.03 -7.19 -16.85
CA SER A 126 -12.04 -6.33 -16.24
C SER A 126 -11.46 -4.96 -15.91
N PRO A 127 -12.17 -3.86 -16.18
CA PRO A 127 -11.70 -2.51 -15.82
C PRO A 127 -11.70 -2.26 -14.31
N PHE A 128 -12.46 -3.03 -13.53
CA PHE A 128 -12.52 -2.94 -12.06
C PHE A 128 -13.10 -4.22 -11.44
N ILE A 129 -12.98 -4.36 -10.11
CA ILE A 129 -13.70 -5.37 -9.32
C ILE A 129 -14.72 -4.65 -8.44
N GLY A 130 -16.00 -4.95 -8.60
CA GLY A 130 -17.05 -4.42 -7.73
C GLY A 130 -17.25 -5.28 -6.48
N SER A 131 -17.32 -4.66 -5.31
CA SER A 131 -17.66 -5.35 -4.06
C SER A 131 -18.71 -4.57 -3.30
N TYR A 132 -19.92 -5.12 -3.17
CA TYR A 132 -20.92 -4.59 -2.25
C TYR A 132 -20.55 -5.00 -0.81
N ALA A 133 -20.30 -4.02 0.06
CA ALA A 133 -19.67 -4.26 1.35
C ALA A 133 -20.36 -3.47 2.47
N THR A 134 -21.21 -4.12 3.27
CA THR A 134 -21.86 -3.49 4.44
C THR A 134 -20.86 -3.09 5.53
N THR A 135 -19.76 -3.84 5.66
CA THR A 135 -18.72 -3.63 6.69
C THR A 135 -17.31 -3.45 6.11
N GLY A 136 -17.18 -3.35 4.76
CA GLY A 136 -15.89 -3.17 4.08
C GLY A 136 -15.02 -4.43 3.96
N VAL A 137 -15.28 -5.48 4.77
CA VAL A 137 -14.45 -6.69 4.84
C VAL A 137 -14.22 -7.34 3.46
N SER A 138 -15.26 -7.47 2.63
CA SER A 138 -15.12 -8.07 1.30
C SER A 138 -14.18 -7.28 0.38
N ALA A 139 -14.28 -5.95 0.38
CA ALA A 139 -13.41 -5.09 -0.41
C ALA A 139 -11.96 -5.17 0.06
N THR A 140 -11.73 -5.10 1.38
CA THR A 140 -10.39 -5.25 1.97
C THR A 140 -9.75 -6.59 1.63
N MET A 141 -10.54 -7.66 1.61
CA MET A 141 -10.04 -9.01 1.30
C MET A 141 -9.64 -9.18 -0.15
N VAL A 142 -10.37 -8.57 -1.09
CA VAL A 142 -9.96 -8.53 -2.50
C VAL A 142 -8.70 -7.67 -2.65
N SER A 143 -8.67 -6.48 -2.07
CA SER A 143 -7.53 -5.54 -2.15
C SER A 143 -6.22 -6.14 -1.64
N ARG A 144 -6.28 -7.02 -0.64
CA ARG A 144 -5.12 -7.73 -0.08
C ARG A 144 -4.35 -8.59 -1.10
N PHE A 145 -5.01 -9.04 -2.17
CA PHE A 145 -4.36 -9.77 -3.26
C PHE A 145 -3.76 -8.86 -4.35
N ARG A 146 -3.75 -7.54 -4.10
CA ARG A 146 -3.18 -6.48 -4.95
C ARG A 146 -3.61 -6.65 -6.42
N PRO A 147 -4.92 -6.65 -6.72
CA PRO A 147 -5.39 -6.70 -8.10
C PRO A 147 -4.79 -5.57 -8.93
N THR A 148 -4.52 -5.83 -10.20
CA THR A 148 -3.98 -4.83 -11.14
C THR A 148 -5.01 -3.78 -11.56
N MET A 149 -6.30 -4.05 -11.32
CA MET A 149 -7.42 -3.13 -11.52
C MET A 149 -7.95 -2.61 -10.19
N PRO A 150 -8.61 -1.42 -10.17
CA PRO A 150 -9.20 -0.87 -8.96
C PRO A 150 -10.31 -1.77 -8.39
N VAL A 151 -10.41 -1.78 -7.05
CA VAL A 151 -11.52 -2.39 -6.31
C VAL A 151 -12.50 -1.29 -5.94
N LEU A 152 -13.72 -1.36 -6.47
CA LEU A 152 -14.81 -0.45 -6.15
C LEU A 152 -15.64 -1.03 -5.00
N ALA A 153 -15.44 -0.51 -3.80
CA ALA A 153 -16.28 -0.80 -2.65
C ALA A 153 -17.58 0.01 -2.74
N ILE A 154 -18.72 -0.66 -2.76
CA ILE A 154 -20.05 -0.05 -2.81
C ILE A 154 -20.73 -0.30 -1.47
N THR A 155 -21.11 0.78 -0.79
CA THR A 155 -21.78 0.71 0.51
C THR A 155 -22.77 1.85 0.68
N THR A 156 -23.80 1.62 1.50
CA THR A 156 -24.74 2.66 1.94
C THR A 156 -24.35 3.28 3.28
N ASN A 157 -23.31 2.76 3.95
CA ASN A 157 -22.83 3.26 5.23
C ASN A 157 -21.62 4.19 5.03
N VAL A 158 -21.74 5.44 5.46
CA VAL A 158 -20.67 6.45 5.36
C VAL A 158 -19.43 6.08 6.17
N GLU A 159 -19.57 5.41 7.32
CA GLU A 159 -18.42 4.98 8.13
C GLU A 159 -17.59 3.87 7.46
N THR A 160 -18.19 3.17 6.49
CA THR A 160 -17.55 2.08 5.74
C THR A 160 -16.92 2.53 4.43
N ALA A 161 -17.32 3.70 3.91
CA ALA A 161 -16.83 4.27 2.65
C ALA A 161 -15.47 4.95 2.84
#